data_AF-A0A6V7VIT1-F1
#
_entry.id   AF-A0A6V7VIT1-F1
#
_cell.length_a   1.000
_cell.length_b   1.000
_cell.length_c   1.000
_cell.angle_alpha   90.00
_cell.angle_beta   90.00
_cell.angle_gamma   90.00
#
_symmetry.space_group_name_H-M   'P 1'
#
loop_
_entity.id
_entity.type
_entity.pdbx_description
1 polymer ?
#
loop_
_entity_poly.entity_id
_entity_poly.type
_entity_poly.pdbx_seq_one_letter_code
_entity_poly.pdbx_strand_id
1 'polypeptide(L)'
;MATVFARKYEKSKSKVFSICWFSIAIFVVLCNAISQQLTTRNNGARATIVTATSSYIVLIVSFIEFLLFILLLRYNKKKLIAVKEKEKFGNYKLTERYQHLENVRTGSQLIPTLICQLLFTVALAQAQTWVVFEMIPDKFYLALAIQANNLCDAIFSMLAESCVIIFHPFIRRDITQLLKKIFIKNRISDSSTNMTFYLKKENEAIDQIKMLTNSWEKKALNNNNNMITVVNKYKVVK
;
A
#
# COMPACT_ATOMS: atom_id res chain seq x y z
N MET A 1 -15.69 15.96 -7.57
CA MET A 1 -16.81 15.18 -8.17
C MET A 1 -17.03 15.60 -9.60
N ALA A 2 -17.15 14.62 -10.50
CA ALA A 2 -17.22 14.73 -11.94
C ALA A 2 -18.42 15.53 -12.47
N THR A 3 -19.49 15.75 -11.70
CA THR A 3 -20.71 16.42 -12.19
C THR A 3 -20.60 17.93 -12.32
N VAL A 4 -19.71 18.60 -11.59
CA VAL A 4 -19.57 20.06 -11.71
C VAL A 4 -18.52 20.45 -12.76
N PHE A 5 -17.60 19.53 -13.10
CA PHE A 5 -16.48 19.90 -13.95
C PHE A 5 -16.04 18.89 -15.01
N ALA A 6 -16.50 17.64 -15.15
CA ALA A 6 -15.83 16.64 -16.02
C ALA A 6 -15.37 17.18 -17.40
N ARG A 7 -16.22 17.88 -18.17
CA ARG A 7 -15.83 18.48 -19.46
C ARG A 7 -14.89 19.70 -19.37
N LYS A 8 -14.93 20.46 -18.28
CA LYS A 8 -14.06 21.64 -18.04
C LYS A 8 -12.77 21.27 -17.30
N TYR A 9 -12.81 20.27 -16.41
CA TYR A 9 -11.71 19.73 -15.60
C TYR A 9 -10.74 18.92 -16.46
N GLU A 10 -11.24 18.12 -17.42
CA GLU A 10 -10.37 17.40 -18.37
C GLU A 10 -9.64 18.37 -19.31
N LYS A 11 -10.29 19.47 -19.73
CA LYS A 11 -9.68 20.47 -20.63
C LYS A 11 -8.83 21.51 -19.90
N SER A 12 -9.12 21.83 -18.65
CA SER A 12 -8.30 22.70 -17.80
C SER A 12 -7.75 21.92 -16.62
N LYS A 13 -6.85 20.97 -16.88
CA LYS A 13 -5.78 20.71 -15.91
C LYS A 13 -5.03 22.01 -15.74
N SER A 14 -5.47 22.86 -14.82
CA SER A 14 -4.79 24.11 -14.53
C SER A 14 -3.51 23.72 -13.81
N LYS A 15 -2.47 23.43 -14.59
CA LYS A 15 -1.10 23.29 -14.09
C LYS A 15 -0.78 24.50 -13.20
N VAL A 16 -1.31 25.67 -13.54
CA VAL A 16 -1.27 26.89 -12.73
C VAL A 16 -1.91 26.70 -11.35
N PHE A 17 -3.10 26.12 -11.24
CA PHE A 17 -3.72 25.83 -9.93
C PHE A 17 -2.86 24.86 -9.11
N SER A 18 -2.38 23.77 -9.71
CA SER A 18 -1.50 22.83 -9.01
C SER A 18 -0.18 23.47 -8.58
N ILE A 19 0.44 24.30 -9.43
CA ILE A 19 1.67 25.02 -9.11
C ILE A 19 1.43 26.05 -8.01
N CYS A 20 0.38 26.89 -8.12
CA CYS A 20 0.04 27.87 -7.10
C CYS A 20 -0.28 27.20 -5.75
N TRP A 21 -1.06 26.13 -5.77
CA TRP A 21 -1.39 25.36 -4.57
C TRP A 21 -0.15 24.74 -3.94
N PHE A 22 0.73 24.15 -4.76
CA PHE A 22 1.99 23.56 -4.28
C PHE A 22 2.93 24.61 -3.70
N SER A 23 3.03 25.80 -4.32
CA SER A 23 3.82 26.91 -3.79
C SER A 23 3.28 27.42 -2.45
N ILE A 24 1.95 27.53 -2.30
CA ILE A 24 1.32 27.89 -1.03
C ILE A 24 1.62 26.83 0.04
N ALA A 25 1.48 25.55 -0.31
CA ALA A 25 1.77 24.44 0.61
C ALA A 25 3.23 24.45 1.07
N ILE A 26 4.19 24.61 0.14
CA ILE A 26 5.62 24.73 0.46
C ILE A 26 5.87 25.93 1.37
N PHE A 27 5.30 27.08 1.05
CA PHE A 27 5.48 28.29 1.86
C PHE A 27 5.00 28.09 3.30
N VAL A 28 3.82 27.49 3.48
CA VAL A 28 3.27 27.18 4.82
C VAL A 28 4.16 26.18 5.57
N VAL A 29 4.63 25.12 4.90
CA VAL A 29 5.54 24.13 5.50
C VAL A 29 6.86 24.77 5.92
N LEU A 30 7.44 25.62 5.07
CA LEU A 30 8.70 26.32 5.38
C LEU A 30 8.53 27.29 6.55
N CYS A 31 7.44 28.07 6.56
CA CYS A 31 7.14 28.97 7.68
C CYS A 31 6.99 28.21 9.01
N ASN A 32 6.32 27.06 8.99
CA ASN A 32 6.18 26.21 10.17
C ASN A 32 7.52 25.60 10.61
N ALA A 33 8.32 25.08 9.67
CA ALA A 33 9.63 24.50 9.96
C ALA A 33 10.62 25.54 10.53
N ILE A 34 10.65 26.74 9.94
CA ILE A 34 11.51 27.85 10.40
C ILE A 34 11.06 28.33 11.78
N SER A 35 9.75 28.50 12.01
CA SER A 35 9.19 28.87 13.31
C SER A 35 9.58 27.87 14.40
N GLN A 36 9.52 26.57 14.09
CA GLN A 36 9.89 25.50 15.01
C GLN A 36 11.40 25.50 15.31
N GLN A 37 12.26 25.66 14.29
CA GLN A 37 13.72 25.72 14.49
C GLN A 37 14.18 26.94 15.28
N LEU A 38 13.62 28.13 15.00
CA LEU A 38 13.96 29.36 15.72
C LEU A 38 13.62 29.27 17.21
N THR A 39 12.54 28.56 17.55
CA THR A 39 12.05 28.44 18.93
C THR A 39 12.81 27.38 19.72
N THR A 40 13.18 26.28 19.06
CA THR A 40 13.98 25.20 19.67
C THR A 40 15.35 25.70 20.15
N ARG A 41 15.91 26.69 19.45
CA ARG A 41 17.23 27.27 19.76
C ARG A 41 17.24 28.17 20.99
N ASN A 42 16.12 28.83 21.31
CA ASN A 42 16.07 29.84 22.38
C ASN A 42 15.37 29.36 23.66
N ASN A 43 14.38 28.45 23.59
CA ASN A 43 13.55 28.09 24.75
C ASN A 43 13.31 26.57 24.93
N GLY A 44 14.06 25.70 24.22
CA GLY A 44 13.78 24.26 24.16
C GLY A 44 12.59 23.93 23.24
N ALA A 45 12.18 22.67 23.18
CA ALA A 45 11.12 22.16 22.29
C ALA A 45 9.71 22.67 22.67
N ARG A 46 9.47 23.97 22.49
CA ARG A 46 8.16 24.62 22.67
C ARG A 46 7.50 24.81 21.31
N ALA A 47 6.24 24.39 21.20
CA ALA A 47 5.36 24.83 20.12
C ALA A 47 5.14 26.35 20.26
N THR A 48 5.14 27.07 19.16
CA THR A 48 4.85 28.51 19.19
C THR A 48 3.34 28.73 19.15
N ILE A 49 2.90 29.90 19.64
CA ILE A 49 1.53 30.38 19.42
C ILE A 49 1.19 30.30 17.92
N VAL A 50 2.16 30.57 17.04
CA VAL A 50 2.03 30.47 15.58
C VAL A 50 1.72 29.02 15.14
N THR A 51 2.44 28.00 15.63
CA THR A 51 2.15 26.61 15.24
C THR A 51 0.78 26.17 15.76
N ALA A 52 0.40 26.56 16.98
CA ALA A 52 -0.95 26.30 17.49
C ALA A 52 -2.03 26.99 16.64
N THR A 53 -1.91 28.29 16.34
CA THR A 53 -2.86 29.01 15.48
C THR A 53 -2.94 28.36 14.10
N SER A 54 -1.82 27.96 13.50
CA SER A 54 -1.82 27.27 12.21
C SER A 54 -2.58 25.93 12.25
N SER A 55 -2.44 25.16 13.33
CA SER A 55 -3.15 23.89 13.50
C SER A 55 -4.67 24.07 13.62
N TYR A 56 -5.12 25.14 14.29
CA TYR A 56 -6.54 25.49 14.35
C TYR A 56 -7.10 25.95 13.00
N ILE A 57 -6.33 26.70 12.23
CA ILE A 57 -6.73 27.08 10.86
C ILE A 57 -6.89 25.82 10.01
N VAL A 58 -5.94 24.89 10.06
CA VAL A 58 -6.01 23.61 9.35
C VAL A 58 -7.22 22.80 9.78
N LEU A 59 -7.54 22.75 11.08
CA LEU A 59 -8.72 22.07 11.60
C LEU A 59 -10.02 22.69 11.05
N ILE A 60 -10.14 24.03 11.07
CA ILE A 60 -11.32 24.74 10.55
C ILE A 60 -11.49 24.45 9.05
N VAL A 61 -10.42 24.56 8.27
CA VAL A 61 -10.44 24.25 6.83
C VAL A 61 -10.85 22.81 6.59
N SER A 62 -10.29 21.86 7.34
CA SER A 62 -10.61 20.43 7.21
C SER A 62 -12.07 20.13 7.57
N PHE A 63 -12.61 20.80 8.58
CA PHE A 63 -14.01 20.68 8.96
C PHE A 63 -14.95 21.26 7.89
N ILE A 64 -14.62 22.44 7.34
CA ILE A 64 -15.38 23.05 6.23
C ILE A 64 -15.35 22.14 5.00
N GLU A 65 -14.18 21.61 4.64
CA GLU A 65 -14.03 20.67 3.53
C GLU A 65 -14.88 19.43 3.73
N PHE A 66 -14.84 18.82 4.92
CA PHE A 66 -15.65 17.67 5.26
C PHE A 66 -17.15 17.97 5.13
N LEU A 67 -17.62 19.11 5.65
CA LEU A 67 -19.02 19.51 5.55
C LEU A 67 -19.46 19.74 4.10
N LEU A 68 -18.67 20.50 3.33
CA LEU A 68 -18.94 20.73 1.90
C LEU A 68 -19.00 19.43 1.12
N PHE A 69 -18.10 18.49 1.42
CA PHE A 69 -18.08 17.18 0.81
C PHE A 69 -19.35 16.37 1.13
N ILE A 70 -19.80 16.35 2.38
CA ILE A 70 -21.05 15.67 2.78
C ILE A 70 -22.27 16.28 2.10
N LEU A 71 -22.33 17.62 2.01
CA LEU A 71 -23.40 18.32 1.29
C LEU A 71 -23.41 17.96 -0.21
N LEU A 72 -22.24 17.96 -0.84
CA LEU A 72 -22.05 17.59 -2.24
C LEU A 72 -22.45 16.12 -2.49
N LEU A 73 -22.14 15.22 -1.56
CA LEU A 73 -22.52 13.82 -1.65
C LEU A 73 -24.03 13.64 -1.50
N ARG A 74 -24.65 14.32 -0.52
CA ARG A 74 -26.12 14.32 -0.34
C ARG A 74 -26.83 14.86 -1.58
N TYR A 75 -26.32 15.94 -2.17
CA TYR A 75 -26.83 16.50 -3.41
C TYR A 75 -26.78 15.48 -4.57
N ASN A 76 -25.64 14.82 -4.77
CA ASN A 76 -25.51 13.81 -5.83
C ASN A 76 -26.39 12.57 -5.58
N LYS A 77 -26.58 12.15 -4.33
CA LYS A 77 -27.52 11.08 -3.99
C LYS A 77 -28.96 11.46 -4.33
N LYS A 78 -29.41 12.66 -3.98
CA LYS A 78 -30.75 13.16 -4.33
C LYS A 78 -30.95 13.22 -5.85
N LYS A 79 -29.98 13.75 -6.59
CA LYS A 79 -30.01 13.78 -8.06
C LYS A 79 -30.07 12.38 -8.67
N LEU A 80 -29.31 11.42 -8.14
CA LEU A 80 -29.34 10.04 -8.62
C LEU A 80 -30.73 9.41 -8.46
N ILE A 81 -31.43 9.66 -7.34
CA ILE A 81 -32.78 9.16 -7.10
C ILE A 81 -33.76 9.78 -8.12
N ALA A 82 -33.74 11.10 -8.27
CA ALA A 82 -34.60 11.79 -9.24
C ALA A 82 -34.38 11.32 -10.69
N VAL A 83 -33.13 11.00 -11.05
CA VAL A 83 -32.80 10.45 -12.37
C VAL A 83 -33.36 9.03 -12.55
N LYS A 84 -33.29 8.18 -11.53
CA LYS A 84 -33.90 6.83 -11.55
C LYS A 84 -35.42 6.87 -11.65
N GLU A 85 -36.06 7.90 -11.07
CA GLU A 85 -37.51 8.09 -11.21
C GLU A 85 -37.89 8.49 -12.64
N LYS A 86 -37.13 9.39 -13.27
CA LYS A 86 -37.34 9.81 -14.67
C LYS A 86 -37.14 8.67 -15.68
N GLU A 87 -36.27 7.72 -15.38
CA GLU A 87 -36.06 6.50 -16.19
C GLU A 87 -37.34 5.66 -16.33
N LYS A 88 -38.21 5.66 -15.32
CA LYS A 88 -39.50 4.95 -15.37
C LYS A 88 -40.45 5.53 -16.43
N PHE A 89 -40.23 6.75 -16.90
CA PHE A 89 -41.09 7.46 -17.84
C PHE A 89 -40.50 7.60 -19.26
N GLY A 90 -39.43 6.86 -19.59
CA GLY A 90 -38.89 6.77 -20.96
C GLY A 90 -38.08 7.97 -21.48
N ASN A 91 -38.11 9.13 -20.82
CA ASN A 91 -37.38 10.34 -21.22
C ASN A 91 -35.99 10.43 -20.54
N TYR A 92 -35.07 9.56 -20.92
CA TYR A 92 -33.86 9.33 -20.12
C TYR A 92 -32.53 9.36 -20.91
N LYS A 93 -31.55 10.14 -20.41
CA LYS A 93 -30.17 10.21 -20.92
C LYS A 93 -29.25 9.33 -20.08
N LEU A 94 -28.76 8.23 -20.66
CA LEU A 94 -27.86 7.25 -20.02
C LEU A 94 -26.66 7.93 -19.31
N THR A 95 -26.03 8.88 -19.98
CA THR A 95 -24.79 9.53 -19.53
C THR A 95 -24.92 10.22 -18.16
N GLU A 96 -26.07 10.82 -17.85
CA GLU A 96 -26.26 11.58 -16.60
C GLU A 96 -26.33 10.67 -15.36
N ARG A 97 -26.97 9.49 -15.46
CA ARG A 97 -27.00 8.53 -14.34
C ARG A 97 -25.63 7.94 -14.09
N TYR A 98 -24.88 7.60 -15.14
CA TYR A 98 -23.52 7.08 -14.97
C TYR A 98 -22.66 8.10 -14.23
N GLN A 99 -22.74 9.38 -14.59
CA GLN A 99 -22.01 10.44 -13.89
C GLN A 99 -22.43 10.58 -12.41
N HIS A 100 -23.72 10.63 -12.11
CA HIS A 100 -24.20 10.75 -10.72
C HIS A 100 -23.90 9.50 -9.89
N LEU A 101 -24.04 8.31 -10.48
CA LEU A 101 -23.71 7.04 -9.85
C LEU A 101 -22.22 6.97 -9.51
N GLU A 102 -21.36 7.34 -10.45
CA GLU A 102 -19.91 7.32 -10.25
C GLU A 102 -19.48 8.35 -9.19
N ASN A 103 -20.13 9.52 -9.13
CA ASN A 103 -19.87 10.50 -8.07
C ASN A 103 -20.31 10.05 -6.69
N VAL A 104 -21.46 9.38 -6.58
CA VAL A 104 -21.90 8.80 -5.30
C VAL A 104 -20.97 7.67 -4.88
N ARG A 105 -20.52 6.84 -5.81
CA ARG A 105 -19.54 5.78 -5.57
C ARG A 105 -18.20 6.34 -5.10
N THR A 106 -17.59 7.21 -5.90
CA THR A 106 -16.32 7.90 -5.58
C THR A 106 -16.43 8.64 -4.26
N GLY A 107 -17.55 9.33 -4.05
CA GLY A 107 -17.80 10.05 -2.82
C GLY A 107 -17.83 9.11 -1.61
N SER A 108 -18.51 7.97 -1.71
CA SER A 108 -18.56 6.99 -0.63
C SER A 108 -17.19 6.35 -0.34
N GLN A 109 -16.32 6.25 -1.35
CA GLN A 109 -14.94 5.75 -1.20
C GLN A 109 -14.01 6.75 -0.50
N LEU A 110 -14.26 8.05 -0.63
CA LEU A 110 -13.45 9.11 -0.02
C LEU A 110 -13.84 9.42 1.43
N ILE A 111 -15.04 9.02 1.88
CA ILE A 111 -15.51 9.28 3.26
C ILE A 111 -14.51 8.76 4.32
N PRO A 112 -14.03 7.50 4.26
CA PRO A 112 -13.09 7.00 5.27
C PRO A 112 -11.81 7.84 5.34
N THR A 113 -11.24 8.20 4.19
CA THR A 113 -10.04 9.05 4.13
C THR A 113 -10.29 10.42 4.74
N LEU A 114 -11.41 11.05 4.43
CA LEU A 114 -11.76 12.37 4.99
C LEU A 114 -12.04 12.31 6.49
N ILE A 115 -12.63 11.22 7.00
CA ILE A 115 -12.81 11.00 8.44
C ILE A 115 -11.45 10.85 9.12
N CYS A 116 -10.56 10.02 8.57
CA CYS A 116 -9.20 9.87 9.08
C CYS A 116 -8.45 11.21 9.13
N GLN A 117 -8.54 11.99 8.06
CA GLN A 117 -7.93 13.32 7.99
C GLN A 117 -8.50 14.26 9.06
N LEU A 118 -9.83 14.30 9.22
CA LEU A 118 -10.46 15.16 10.22
C LEU A 118 -10.04 14.77 11.64
N LEU A 119 -10.11 13.47 11.98
CA LEU A 119 -9.68 12.97 13.30
C LEU A 119 -8.21 13.29 13.59
N PHE A 120 -7.35 13.16 12.57
CA PHE A 120 -5.95 13.53 12.68
C PHE A 120 -5.78 15.03 12.97
N THR A 121 -6.46 15.91 12.23
CA THR A 121 -6.37 17.35 12.47
C THR A 121 -6.89 17.77 13.85
N VAL A 122 -7.90 17.07 14.39
CA VAL A 122 -8.38 17.28 15.77
C VAL A 122 -7.28 16.90 16.77
N ALA A 123 -6.69 15.71 16.63
CA ALA A 123 -5.61 15.25 17.51
C ALA A 123 -4.39 16.19 17.46
N LEU A 124 -4.02 16.64 16.26
CA LEU A 124 -2.92 17.57 16.06
C LEU A 124 -3.18 18.91 16.77
N ALA A 125 -4.36 19.51 16.57
CA ALA A 125 -4.71 20.77 17.23
C ALA A 125 -4.67 20.64 18.75
N GLN A 126 -5.23 19.55 19.30
CA GLN A 126 -5.20 19.26 20.74
C GLN A 126 -3.77 19.08 21.27
N ALA A 127 -2.92 18.35 20.56
CA ALA A 127 -1.52 18.17 20.94
C ALA A 127 -0.77 19.51 20.98
N GLN A 128 -1.00 20.40 20.00
CA GLN A 128 -0.40 21.74 19.99
C GLN A 128 -0.88 22.58 21.19
N THR A 129 -2.15 22.48 21.59
CA THR A 129 -2.67 23.14 22.80
C THR A 129 -1.94 22.69 24.05
N TRP A 130 -1.74 21.37 24.23
CA TRP A 130 -1.03 20.84 25.39
C TRP A 130 0.41 21.34 25.47
N VAL A 131 1.10 21.44 24.33
CA VAL A 131 2.48 21.94 24.25
C VAL A 131 2.54 23.45 24.53
N VAL A 132 1.65 24.26 23.95
CA VAL A 132 1.66 25.72 24.12
C VAL A 132 1.30 26.15 25.53
N PHE A 133 0.32 25.50 26.16
CA PHE A 133 -0.10 25.84 27.53
C PHE A 133 0.73 25.14 28.60
N GLU A 134 1.85 24.51 28.23
CA GLU A 134 2.75 23.81 29.16
C GLU A 134 2.00 22.86 30.11
N MET A 135 0.93 22.22 29.62
CA MET A 135 0.14 21.27 30.42
C MET A 135 0.94 20.04 30.85
N ILE A 136 2.11 19.83 30.22
CA ILE A 136 3.09 18.80 30.58
C ILE A 136 4.31 19.52 31.18
N PRO A 137 4.44 19.54 32.52
CA PRO A 137 5.46 20.34 33.20
C PRO A 137 6.88 19.75 33.07
N ASP A 138 6.99 18.44 32.86
CA ASP A 138 8.28 17.76 32.74
C ASP A 138 8.77 17.72 31.28
N LYS A 139 10.03 18.10 31.07
CA LYS A 139 10.66 18.14 29.74
C LYS A 139 10.77 16.75 29.09
N PHE A 140 10.97 15.69 29.88
CA PHE A 140 11.02 14.32 29.38
C PHE A 140 9.64 13.88 28.88
N TYR A 141 8.58 14.11 29.66
CA TYR A 141 7.22 13.78 29.23
C TYR A 141 6.77 14.61 28.03
N LEU A 142 7.20 15.86 27.94
CA LEU A 142 6.95 16.71 26.78
C LEU A 142 7.60 16.15 25.51
N ALA A 143 8.88 15.76 25.58
CA ALA A 143 9.59 15.15 24.46
C ALA A 143 8.94 13.83 24.03
N LEU A 144 8.55 12.98 25.00
CA LEU A 144 7.82 11.74 24.74
C LEU A 144 6.48 12.00 24.03
N ALA A 145 5.71 13.00 24.48
CA ALA A 145 4.43 13.37 23.89
C ALA A 145 4.59 13.88 22.44
N ILE A 146 5.63 14.67 22.17
CA ILE A 146 5.95 15.13 20.81
C ILE A 146 6.28 13.94 19.91
N GLN A 147 7.10 12.98 20.38
CA GLN A 147 7.44 11.79 19.59
C GLN A 147 6.23 10.88 19.36
N ALA A 148 5.37 10.70 20.37
CA ALA A 148 4.12 9.97 20.23
C ALA A 148 3.19 10.64 19.19
N ASN A 149 3.10 11.97 19.20
CA ASN A 149 2.32 12.71 18.21
C ASN A 149 2.87 12.54 16.78
N ASN A 150 4.19 12.57 16.60
CA ASN A 150 4.82 12.33 15.30
C ASN A 150 4.58 10.89 14.79
N LEU A 151 4.61 9.91 15.70
CA LEU A 151 4.28 8.53 15.36
C LEU A 151 2.80 8.40 14.95
N CYS A 152 1.89 9.04 15.67
CA CYS A 152 0.49 9.11 15.30
C CYS A 152 0.29 9.73 13.91
N ASP A 153 0.97 10.83 13.61
CA ASP A 153 0.94 11.47 12.28
C ASP A 153 1.36 10.50 11.16
N ALA A 154 2.47 9.79 11.34
CA ALA A 154 2.92 8.78 10.40
C ALA A 154 1.86 7.67 10.19
N ILE A 155 1.23 7.19 11.28
CA ILE A 155 0.17 6.17 11.22
C ILE A 155 -1.06 6.71 10.48
N PHE A 156 -1.52 7.93 10.77
CA PHE A 156 -2.69 8.51 10.12
C PHE A 156 -2.43 8.80 8.64
N SER A 157 -1.24 9.29 8.29
CA SER A 157 -0.81 9.47 6.91
C SER A 157 -0.82 8.14 6.15
N MET A 158 -0.26 7.08 6.73
CA MET A 158 -0.28 5.73 6.14
C MET A 158 -1.72 5.19 6.02
N LEU A 159 -2.58 5.42 7.01
CA LEU A 159 -3.99 5.01 6.98
C LEU A 159 -4.78 5.77 5.91
N ALA A 160 -4.53 7.06 5.72
CA ALA A 160 -5.18 7.85 4.69
C ALA A 160 -4.83 7.32 3.29
N GLU A 161 -3.54 7.05 3.03
CA GLU A 161 -3.09 6.42 1.79
C GLU A 161 -3.64 5.01 1.60
N SER A 162 -3.65 4.21 2.67
CA SER A 162 -4.21 2.85 2.68
C SER A 162 -5.70 2.86 2.35
N CYS A 163 -6.46 3.82 2.90
CA CYS A 163 -7.86 4.03 2.55
C CYS A 163 -8.02 4.34 1.06
N VAL A 164 -7.20 5.23 0.50
CA VAL A 164 -7.22 5.52 -0.95
C VAL A 164 -6.95 4.25 -1.75
N ILE A 165 -5.94 3.47 -1.38
CA ILE A 165 -5.59 2.22 -2.07
C ILE A 165 -6.72 1.19 -1.99
N ILE A 166 -7.30 0.97 -0.81
CA ILE A 166 -8.33 -0.06 -0.57
C ILE A 166 -9.63 0.29 -1.26
N PHE A 167 -10.06 1.55 -1.14
CA PHE A 167 -11.37 1.98 -1.61
C PHE A 167 -11.38 2.40 -3.09
N HIS A 168 -10.23 2.77 -3.68
CA HIS A 168 -10.15 3.13 -5.09
C HIS A 168 -9.98 1.88 -5.99
N PRO A 169 -10.95 1.55 -6.86
CA PRO A 169 -11.01 0.27 -7.54
C PRO A 169 -9.86 0.05 -8.55
N PHE A 170 -9.42 1.10 -9.25
CA PHE A 170 -8.32 1.02 -10.21
C PHE A 170 -6.97 0.81 -9.51
N ILE A 171 -6.62 1.70 -8.57
CA ILE A 171 -5.40 1.59 -7.74
C ILE A 171 -5.33 0.22 -7.04
N ARG A 172 -6.43 -0.23 -6.41
CA ARG A 172 -6.49 -1.57 -5.79
C ARG A 172 -6.14 -2.67 -6.78
N ARG A 173 -6.70 -2.63 -7.99
CA ARG A 173 -6.46 -3.63 -9.04
C ARG A 173 -4.98 -3.63 -9.44
N ASP A 174 -4.41 -2.45 -9.67
CA ASP A 174 -3.04 -2.31 -10.15
C ASP A 174 -2.03 -2.76 -9.08
N ILE A 175 -2.25 -2.39 -7.81
CA ILE A 175 -1.45 -2.87 -6.67
C ILE A 175 -1.61 -4.38 -6.49
N THR A 176 -2.82 -4.92 -6.61
CA THR A 176 -3.04 -6.37 -6.53
C THR A 176 -2.29 -7.11 -7.64
N GLN A 177 -2.25 -6.56 -8.86
CA GLN A 177 -1.48 -7.13 -9.96
C GLN A 177 0.03 -7.03 -9.73
N LEU A 178 0.53 -5.93 -9.20
CA LEU A 178 1.94 -5.76 -8.82
C LEU A 178 2.35 -6.76 -7.74
N LEU A 179 1.56 -6.88 -6.67
CA LEU A 179 1.80 -7.86 -5.61
C LEU A 179 1.79 -9.28 -6.16
N LYS A 180 0.81 -9.63 -7.00
CA LYS A 180 0.80 -10.93 -7.69
C LYS A 180 2.08 -11.17 -8.49
N LYS A 181 2.57 -10.20 -9.25
CA LYS A 181 3.82 -10.32 -10.01
C LYS A 181 5.01 -10.56 -9.09
N ILE A 182 5.13 -9.84 -7.97
CA ILE A 182 6.23 -9.99 -7.01
C ILE A 182 6.19 -11.38 -6.36
N PHE A 183 5.03 -11.78 -5.82
CA PHE A 183 4.88 -13.06 -5.14
C PHE A 183 4.99 -14.27 -6.09
N ILE A 184 4.46 -14.18 -7.31
CA ILE A 184 4.61 -15.25 -8.31
C ILE A 184 6.06 -15.35 -8.79
N LYS A 185 6.74 -14.22 -9.01
CA LYS A 185 8.16 -14.21 -9.40
C LYS A 185 9.06 -14.83 -8.32
N ASN A 186 8.79 -14.53 -7.04
CA ASN A 186 9.52 -15.15 -5.93
C ASN A 186 9.20 -16.66 -5.80
N ARG A 187 7.95 -17.07 -6.07
CA ARG A 187 7.60 -18.50 -6.04
C ARG A 187 8.27 -19.33 -7.15
N ILE A 188 8.46 -18.74 -8.34
CA ILE A 188 9.15 -19.42 -9.47
C ILE A 188 10.67 -19.50 -9.21
N SER A 189 11.25 -18.48 -8.54
CA SER A 189 12.64 -18.50 -8.07
C SER A 189 12.89 -19.69 -7.12
N ASP A 190 12.00 -19.91 -6.15
CA ASP A 190 12.16 -21.00 -5.19
C ASP A 190 11.88 -22.39 -5.78
N SER A 191 10.95 -22.51 -6.74
CA SER A 191 10.67 -23.80 -7.37
C SER A 191 11.74 -24.26 -8.34
N SER A 192 12.37 -23.34 -9.08
CA SER A 192 13.45 -23.68 -10.03
C SER A 192 14.72 -24.17 -9.31
N THR A 193 15.04 -23.58 -8.16
CA THR A 193 16.17 -23.98 -7.31
C THR A 193 15.93 -25.35 -6.65
N ASN A 194 14.69 -25.62 -6.21
CA ASN A 194 14.33 -26.93 -5.67
C ASN A 194 14.30 -28.01 -6.77
N MET A 195 13.76 -27.72 -7.96
CA MET A 195 13.66 -28.70 -9.05
C MET A 195 15.03 -29.09 -9.61
N THR A 196 15.97 -28.16 -9.69
CA THR A 196 17.37 -28.47 -10.04
C THR A 196 18.08 -29.31 -8.98
N PHE A 197 17.78 -29.09 -7.69
CA PHE A 197 18.28 -29.95 -6.61
C PHE A 197 17.71 -31.38 -6.68
N TYR A 198 16.41 -31.54 -6.98
CA TYR A 198 15.80 -32.87 -7.17
C TYR A 198 16.37 -33.60 -8.38
N LEU A 199 16.49 -32.93 -9.53
CA LEU A 199 17.07 -33.52 -10.75
C LEU A 199 18.54 -33.93 -10.56
N LYS A 200 19.32 -33.16 -9.79
CA LYS A 200 20.69 -33.53 -9.46
C LYS A 200 20.76 -34.80 -8.62
N LYS A 201 19.89 -34.92 -7.61
CA LYS A 201 19.83 -36.09 -6.72
C LYS A 201 19.33 -37.36 -7.43
N GLU A 202 18.43 -37.20 -8.40
CA GLU A 202 17.95 -38.30 -9.26
C GLU A 202 19.06 -38.80 -10.20
N ASN A 203 19.83 -37.89 -10.80
CA ASN A 203 20.98 -38.27 -11.63
C ASN A 203 22.08 -38.98 -10.81
N GLU A 204 22.37 -38.50 -9.60
CA GLU A 204 23.31 -39.16 -8.68
C GLU A 204 22.86 -40.58 -8.31
N ALA A 205 21.56 -40.81 -8.11
CA ALA A 205 21.00 -42.13 -7.83
C ALA A 205 21.08 -43.08 -9.05
N ILE A 206 20.82 -42.57 -10.25
CA ILE A 206 20.95 -43.33 -11.51
C ILE A 206 22.40 -43.77 -11.74
N ASP A 207 23.36 -42.88 -11.48
CA ASP A 207 24.79 -43.19 -11.62
C ASP A 207 25.25 -44.25 -10.60
N GLN A 208 24.74 -44.20 -9.37
CA GLN A 208 24.99 -45.24 -8.36
C GLN A 208 24.42 -46.61 -8.79
N ILE A 209 23.20 -46.64 -9.36
CA ILE A 209 22.58 -47.88 -9.85
C ILE A 209 23.39 -48.46 -11.03
N LYS A 210 23.85 -47.61 -11.97
CA LYS A 210 24.72 -48.05 -13.07
C LYS A 210 26.04 -48.62 -12.56
N MET A 211 26.65 -47.97 -11.57
CA MET A 211 27.91 -48.44 -10.98
C MET A 211 27.74 -49.80 -10.28
N LEU A 212 26.63 -49.99 -9.56
CA LEU A 212 26.27 -51.28 -8.96
C LEU A 212 26.04 -52.35 -10.03
N THR A 213 25.27 -52.05 -11.07
CA THR A 213 24.99 -53.00 -12.16
C THR A 213 26.29 -53.47 -12.84
N ASN A 214 27.19 -52.55 -13.17
CA ASN A 214 28.50 -52.88 -13.75
C ASN A 214 29.37 -53.73 -12.82
N SER A 215 29.28 -53.52 -11.50
CA SER A 215 30.00 -54.33 -10.51
C SER A 215 29.45 -55.75 -10.43
N TRP A 216 28.12 -55.90 -10.50
CA TRP A 216 27.45 -57.20 -10.52
C TRP A 216 27.75 -57.98 -11.80
N GLU A 217 27.72 -57.34 -12.96
CA GLU A 217 28.09 -57.96 -14.24
C GLU A 217 29.54 -58.45 -14.22
N LYS A 218 30.48 -57.65 -13.71
CA LYS A 218 31.88 -58.06 -13.55
C LYS A 218 32.03 -59.27 -12.61
N LYS A 219 31.28 -59.32 -11.50
CA LYS A 219 31.27 -60.48 -10.60
C LYS A 219 30.68 -61.73 -11.26
N ALA A 220 29.60 -61.59 -12.01
CA ALA A 220 28.97 -62.69 -12.73
C ALA A 220 29.92 -63.28 -13.80
N LEU A 221 30.61 -62.43 -14.56
CA LEU A 221 31.65 -62.84 -15.51
C LEU A 221 32.81 -63.58 -14.84
N ASN A 222 33.31 -63.09 -13.69
CA ASN A 222 34.35 -63.78 -12.94
C ASN A 222 33.88 -65.14 -12.39
N ASN A 223 32.64 -65.25 -11.92
CA ASN A 223 32.09 -66.51 -11.43
C ASN A 223 31.90 -67.54 -12.56
N ASN A 224 31.48 -67.11 -13.76
CA ASN A 224 31.38 -67.98 -14.92
C ASN A 224 32.76 -68.50 -15.37
N ASN A 225 33.79 -67.66 -15.34
CA ASN A 225 35.16 -68.08 -15.63
C ASN A 225 35.68 -69.11 -14.60
N ASN A 226 35.34 -68.95 -13.33
CA ASN A 226 35.66 -69.94 -12.30
C ASN A 226 34.92 -71.27 -12.52
N MET A 227 33.66 -71.25 -12.95
CA MET A 227 32.89 -72.46 -13.24
C MET A 227 33.46 -73.25 -14.43
N ILE A 228 33.86 -72.56 -15.50
CA ILE A 228 34.51 -73.19 -16.67
C ILE A 228 35.86 -73.82 -16.28
N THR A 229 36.61 -73.18 -15.38
CA THR A 229 37.89 -73.70 -14.89
C THR A 229 37.70 -74.97 -14.06
N VAL A 230 36.63 -75.06 -13.25
CA VAL A 230 36.30 -76.27 -12.49
C VAL A 230 35.86 -77.42 -13.41
N VAL A 231 35.05 -77.15 -14.43
CA VAL A 231 34.60 -78.21 -15.38
C VAL A 231 35.76 -78.78 -16.18
N ASN A 232 36.75 -77.97 -16.56
CA ASN A 232 37.94 -78.48 -17.25
C ASN A 232 38.87 -79.31 -16.33
N LYS A 233 38.89 -79.05 -15.02
CA LYS A 233 39.71 -79.82 -14.07
C LYS A 233 39.20 -81.24 -13.85
N TYR A 234 37.88 -81.48 -14.00
CA TYR A 234 37.27 -82.81 -13.83
C TYR A 234 37.20 -83.65 -15.12
N LYS A 235 37.59 -83.12 -16.29
CA LYS A 235 37.63 -83.87 -17.56
C LYS A 235 38.96 -84.57 -17.84
N VAL A 236 39.95 -84.48 -16.95
CA VAL A 236 41.33 -84.99 -17.17
C VAL A 236 41.66 -86.24 -16.35
N VAL A 237 40.72 -86.79 -15.57
CA VAL A 237 40.94 -88.08 -14.87
C VAL A 237 39.99 -89.12 -15.46
N LYS A 238 40.49 -89.80 -16.49
CA LYS A 238 40.01 -91.10 -16.96
C LYS A 238 40.88 -92.19 -16.33
#